data_AF-H9B007-F1
#
_entry.id   AF-H9B007-F1
#
_cell.length_a   1.000
_cell.length_b   1.000
_cell.length_c   1.000
_cell.angle_alpha   90.00
_cell.angle_beta   90.00
_cell.angle_gamma   90.00
#
_symmetry.space_group_name_H-M   'P 1'
#
loop_
_entity.id
_entity.type
_entity.pdbx_description
1 polymer ?
#
loop_
_entity_poly.entity_id
_entity_poly.type
_entity_poly.pdbx_seq_one_letter_code
_entity_poly.pdbx_strand_id
1 'polypeptide(L)'
;VCGAAHARLLWGQDMMGWVKQRFDERGIHPNPLSELVRPLVERYGFDVDDELLLGQWTIDQMPGRMRLPVDTQYLSMRGVPFNGADVHEKWLYERPDRPRVCLTLGVTTRTFYKDDDRRIARLLSTVADLDVEVVATLNAEQLDNMPSIPDNVRTLSYVPLNQLLPSCSAIIHHGGAGT
;
A
#
# COMPACT_ATOMS: atom_id res chain seq x y z
N VAL A 1 11.45 31.88 -0.22
CA VAL A 1 10.36 31.21 0.53
C VAL A 1 9.09 32.05 0.42
N CYS A 2 7.94 31.47 0.07
CA CYS A 2 6.67 32.21 -0.12
C CYS A 2 5.84 32.38 1.18
N GLY A 3 6.33 31.89 2.31
CA GLY A 3 5.64 31.97 3.61
C GLY A 3 4.49 30.97 3.78
N ALA A 4 4.27 30.07 2.80
CA ALA A 4 3.29 29.01 2.93
C ALA A 4 3.73 27.97 3.97
N ALA A 5 2.76 27.45 4.72
CA ALA A 5 2.97 26.30 5.59
C ALA A 5 3.38 25.06 4.78
N HIS A 6 4.34 24.28 5.30
CA HIS A 6 4.82 23.06 4.67
C HIS A 6 4.41 21.84 5.50
N ALA A 7 3.53 21.01 4.94
CA ALA A 7 3.10 19.77 5.55
C ALA A 7 3.33 18.60 4.60
N ARG A 8 3.79 17.46 5.13
CA ARG A 8 3.82 16.19 4.40
C ARG A 8 2.53 15.42 4.67
N LEU A 9 1.97 14.77 3.66
CA LEU A 9 0.88 13.80 3.84
C LEU A 9 1.43 12.40 3.55
N LEU A 10 1.42 11.54 4.57
CA LEU A 10 1.87 10.17 4.43
C LEU A 10 0.79 9.28 3.84
N TRP A 11 1.24 8.36 2.99
CA TRP A 11 0.46 7.25 2.45
C TRP A 11 0.81 5.91 3.12
N GLY A 12 1.78 5.89 4.04
CA GLY A 12 2.24 4.71 4.76
C GLY A 12 3.17 5.11 5.90
N GLN A 13 4.03 4.19 6.37
CA GLN A 13 5.03 4.53 7.39
C GLN A 13 6.00 5.61 6.88
N ASP A 14 6.46 6.49 7.78
CA ASP A 14 7.40 7.58 7.47
C ASP A 14 8.83 7.07 7.27
N MET A 15 9.03 6.26 6.23
CA MET A 15 10.33 5.68 5.91
C MET A 15 11.37 6.75 5.61
N MET A 16 10.97 7.87 5.01
CA MET A 16 11.89 8.98 4.69
C MET A 16 12.42 9.64 5.96
N GLY A 17 11.53 10.05 6.88
CA GLY A 17 11.95 10.63 8.16
C GLY A 17 12.74 9.64 9.00
N TRP A 18 12.31 8.38 9.02
CA TRP A 18 12.99 7.33 9.76
C TRP A 18 14.40 7.03 9.24
N VAL A 19 14.58 6.88 7.93
CA VAL A 19 15.90 6.62 7.34
C VAL A 19 16.83 7.83 7.52
N LYS A 20 16.33 9.05 7.33
CA LYS A 20 17.12 10.27 7.57
C LYS A 20 17.67 10.28 8.99
N GLN A 21 16.79 10.15 9.98
CA GLN A 21 17.17 10.16 11.38
C GLN A 21 18.16 9.03 11.71
N ARG A 22 17.96 7.82 11.14
CA ARG A 22 18.89 6.69 11.33
C ARG A 22 20.27 6.97 10.74
N PHE A 23 20.38 7.72 9.66
CA PHE A 23 21.68 8.13 9.11
C PHE A 23 22.36 9.17 10.00
N ASP A 24 21.60 10.15 10.49
CA ASP A 24 22.12 11.18 11.40
C ASP A 24 22.59 10.56 12.73
N GLU A 25 21.79 9.68 13.33
CA GLU A 25 22.15 8.93 14.56
C GLU A 25 23.41 8.06 14.39
N ARG A 26 23.72 7.64 13.16
CA ARG A 26 24.92 6.85 12.82
C ARG A 26 26.11 7.72 12.39
N GLY A 27 25.95 9.04 12.34
CA GLY A 27 26.99 9.97 11.88
C GLY A 27 27.36 9.81 10.40
N ILE A 28 26.41 9.35 9.57
CA ILE A 28 26.64 9.21 8.13
C ILE A 28 26.52 10.59 7.48
N HIS A 29 27.66 11.16 7.10
CA HIS A 29 27.74 12.48 6.49
C HIS A 29 28.54 12.48 5.17
N PRO A 30 28.08 13.22 4.15
CA PRO A 30 26.79 13.93 4.13
C PRO A 30 25.60 12.94 4.13
N ASN A 31 24.45 13.36 4.69
CA ASN A 31 23.27 12.50 4.76
C ASN A 31 22.80 12.15 3.33
N PRO A 32 22.69 10.86 2.95
CA PRO A 32 22.34 10.47 1.58
C PRO A 32 21.03 11.05 1.06
N LEU A 33 20.03 11.25 1.93
CA LEU A 33 18.76 11.86 1.53
C LEU A 33 18.92 13.36 1.25
N SER A 34 19.74 14.05 2.04
CA SER A 34 20.05 15.45 1.81
C SER A 34 20.84 15.64 0.51
N GLU A 35 21.82 14.77 0.24
CA GLU A 35 22.59 14.79 -1.01
C GLU A 35 21.73 14.54 -2.25
N LEU A 36 20.75 13.65 -2.14
CA LEU A 36 19.85 13.33 -3.25
C LEU A 36 19.10 14.56 -3.76
N VAL A 37 18.65 15.43 -2.86
CA VAL A 37 17.85 16.62 -3.22
C VAL A 37 18.69 17.88 -3.42
N ARG A 38 19.91 17.93 -2.90
CA ARG A 38 20.80 19.11 -2.91
C ARG A 38 20.92 19.79 -4.28
N PRO A 39 21.17 19.08 -5.40
CA PRO A 39 21.32 19.75 -6.70
C PRO A 39 20.07 20.51 -7.16
N LEU A 40 18.88 20.03 -6.78
CA LEU A 40 17.62 20.70 -7.07
C LEU A 40 17.45 21.93 -6.18
N VAL A 41 17.74 21.81 -4.88
CA VAL A 41 17.55 22.86 -3.89
C VAL A 41 18.51 24.04 -4.13
N GLU A 42 19.79 23.75 -4.39
CA GLU A 42 20.81 24.76 -4.70
C GLU A 42 20.51 25.53 -5.99
N ARG A 43 19.88 24.89 -6.98
CA ARG A 43 19.43 25.56 -8.22
C ARG A 43 18.46 26.72 -7.94
N TYR A 44 17.71 26.65 -6.84
CA TYR A 44 16.80 27.70 -6.40
C TYR A 44 17.41 28.62 -5.32
N GLY A 45 18.69 28.47 -5.00
CA GLY A 45 19.41 29.32 -4.05
C GLY A 45 19.08 29.04 -2.58
N PHE A 46 18.71 27.80 -2.25
CA PHE A 46 18.43 27.36 -0.89
C PHE A 46 19.42 26.27 -0.43
N ASP A 47 19.50 26.07 0.88
CA ASP A 47 20.19 24.95 1.51
C ASP A 47 19.19 23.83 1.83
N VAL A 48 19.70 22.61 1.97
CA VAL A 48 18.89 21.47 2.42
C VAL A 48 18.85 21.46 3.95
N ASP A 49 17.65 21.58 4.51
CA ASP A 49 17.40 21.46 5.94
C ASP A 49 16.28 20.44 6.24
N ASP A 50 16.01 20.25 7.53
CA ASP A 50 15.01 19.29 8.01
C ASP A 50 13.59 19.75 7.65
N GLU A 51 13.30 21.05 7.64
CA GLU A 51 11.98 21.54 7.26
C GLU A 51 11.69 21.31 5.77
N LEU A 52 12.68 21.42 4.90
CA LEU A 52 12.57 21.11 3.48
C LEU A 52 12.30 19.61 3.26
N LEU A 53 12.93 18.74 4.03
CA LEU A 53 12.80 17.29 3.90
C LEU A 53 11.56 16.71 4.60
N LEU A 54 11.24 17.23 5.79
CA LEU A 54 10.26 16.67 6.72
C LEU A 54 9.03 17.54 6.92
N GLY A 55 9.04 18.78 6.42
CA GLY A 55 7.99 19.75 6.69
C GLY A 55 7.98 20.27 8.12
N GLN A 56 7.08 21.22 8.36
CA GLN A 56 6.79 21.75 9.69
C GLN A 56 5.98 20.74 10.51
N TRP A 57 5.14 19.94 9.83
CA TRP A 57 4.45 18.80 10.42
C TRP A 57 4.12 17.74 9.36
N THR A 58 3.75 16.57 9.84
CA THR A 58 3.44 15.40 9.01
C THR A 58 2.05 14.88 9.33
N ILE A 59 1.17 14.84 8.34
CA ILE A 59 -0.16 14.24 8.44
C ILE A 59 -0.02 12.74 8.21
N ASP A 60 -0.41 11.94 9.20
CA ASP A 60 -0.29 10.49 9.17
C ASP A 60 -1.65 9.80 9.31
N GLN A 61 -1.93 8.91 8.36
CA GLN A 61 -3.15 8.13 8.28
C GLN A 61 -3.06 6.76 8.96
N MET A 62 -1.86 6.35 9.39
CA MET A 62 -1.64 5.09 10.08
C MET A 62 -2.14 5.15 11.53
N PRO A 63 -2.61 4.02 12.09
CA PRO A 63 -2.84 3.91 13.52
C PRO A 63 -1.57 4.28 14.29
N GLY A 64 -1.69 5.10 15.34
CA GLY A 64 -0.53 5.65 16.06
C GLY A 64 0.45 4.60 16.59
N ARG A 65 -0.01 3.37 16.85
CA ARG A 65 0.85 2.24 17.28
C ARG A 65 1.78 1.70 16.18
N MET A 66 1.53 2.01 14.91
CA MET A 66 2.34 1.58 13.77
C MET A 66 3.36 2.63 13.32
N ARG A 67 3.39 3.80 13.99
CA ARG A 67 4.32 4.89 13.67
C ARG A 67 5.75 4.49 13.96
N LEU A 68 6.64 4.86 13.04
CA LEU A 68 8.06 4.83 13.29
C LEU A 68 8.43 5.97 14.24
N PRO A 69 9.43 5.79 15.13
CA PRO A 69 9.82 6.80 16.10
C PRO A 69 10.70 7.86 15.42
N VAL A 70 10.07 8.74 14.65
CA VAL A 70 10.70 9.89 14.00
C VAL A 70 10.47 11.13 14.86
N ASP A 71 11.51 11.91 15.10
CA ASP A 71 11.42 13.19 15.82
C ASP A 71 10.82 14.28 14.92
N THR A 72 9.51 14.22 14.74
CA THR A 72 8.72 15.20 13.97
C THR A 72 7.32 15.36 14.57
N GLN A 73 6.67 16.48 14.25
CA GLN A 73 5.29 16.72 14.66
C GLN A 73 4.32 15.93 13.77
N TYR A 74 3.63 14.94 14.34
CA TYR A 74 2.58 14.19 13.64
C TYR A 74 1.17 14.72 13.93
N LEU A 75 0.38 14.92 12.87
CA LEU A 75 -1.06 15.13 12.93
C LEU A 75 -1.76 13.85 12.48
N SER A 76 -2.50 13.21 13.38
CA SER A 76 -3.29 12.02 13.04
C SER A 76 -4.49 12.40 12.18
N MET A 77 -4.67 11.70 11.07
CA MET A 77 -5.86 11.80 10.22
C MET A 77 -6.48 10.42 10.04
N ARG A 78 -7.81 10.32 10.04
CA ARG A 78 -8.46 9.06 9.68
C ARG A 78 -8.29 8.82 8.18
N GLY A 79 -7.64 7.73 7.81
CA GLY A 79 -7.60 7.30 6.41
C GLY A 79 -9.00 7.02 5.86
N VAL A 80 -9.28 7.55 4.66
CA VAL A 80 -10.48 7.21 3.90
C VAL A 80 -10.03 6.50 2.63
N PRO A 81 -10.31 5.19 2.49
CA PRO A 81 -9.82 4.42 1.36
C PRO A 81 -10.47 4.93 0.07
N PHE A 82 -9.63 5.26 -0.90
CA PHE A 82 -10.03 5.54 -2.27
C PHE A 82 -9.40 4.49 -3.19
N ASN A 83 -10.20 3.50 -3.58
CA ASN A 83 -9.81 2.42 -4.48
C ASN A 83 -10.46 2.60 -5.85
N GLY A 84 -10.47 3.83 -6.38
CA GLY A 84 -11.14 4.14 -7.64
C GLY A 84 -12.65 4.32 -7.53
N ALA A 85 -13.26 4.66 -8.67
CA ALA A 85 -14.69 4.95 -8.80
C ALA A 85 -15.33 3.92 -9.75
N ASP A 86 -15.44 2.67 -9.27
CA ASP A 86 -16.06 1.59 -10.03
C ASP A 86 -17.48 1.29 -9.55
N VAL A 87 -18.30 0.72 -10.44
CA VAL A 87 -19.67 0.34 -10.13
C VAL A 87 -19.67 -0.81 -9.13
N HIS A 88 -20.57 -0.74 -8.16
CA HIS A 88 -20.72 -1.81 -7.18
C HIS A 88 -21.32 -3.06 -7.83
N GLU A 89 -20.55 -4.14 -7.83
CA GLU A 89 -20.96 -5.43 -8.38
C GLU A 89 -22.22 -5.97 -7.69
N LYS A 90 -23.14 -6.55 -8.47
CA LYS A 90 -24.44 -6.98 -7.93
C LYS A 90 -24.33 -8.05 -6.84
N TRP A 91 -23.41 -8.99 -7.00
CA TRP A 91 -23.20 -10.09 -6.05
C TRP A 91 -22.57 -9.62 -4.72
N LEU A 92 -22.04 -8.40 -4.65
CA LEU A 92 -21.53 -7.81 -3.40
C LEU A 92 -22.65 -7.24 -2.52
N TYR A 93 -23.88 -7.04 -3.04
CA TYR A 93 -25.01 -6.60 -2.21
C TYR A 93 -25.52 -7.72 -1.29
N GLU A 94 -25.30 -8.97 -1.67
CA GLU A 94 -25.72 -10.14 -0.91
C GLU A 94 -24.68 -10.48 0.16
N ARG A 95 -25.17 -10.88 1.34
CA ARG A 95 -24.31 -11.42 2.38
C ARG A 95 -23.76 -12.77 1.89
N PRO A 96 -22.46 -13.04 1.97
CA PRO A 96 -21.92 -14.32 1.54
C PRO A 96 -22.45 -15.47 2.42
N ASP A 97 -22.77 -16.60 1.78
CA ASP A 97 -23.28 -17.81 2.45
C ASP A 97 -22.20 -18.55 3.27
N ARG A 98 -20.93 -18.27 2.98
CA ARG A 98 -19.74 -18.83 3.64
C ARG A 98 -18.71 -17.72 3.92
N PRO A 99 -17.73 -17.91 4.82
CA PRO A 99 -16.70 -16.89 5.05
C PRO A 99 -15.99 -16.51 3.74
N ARG A 100 -15.92 -15.22 3.44
CA ARG A 100 -15.29 -14.70 2.22
C ARG A 100 -13.86 -14.24 2.50
N VAL A 101 -12.91 -14.64 1.66
CA VAL A 101 -11.50 -14.25 1.72
C VAL A 101 -11.16 -13.44 0.47
N CYS A 102 -10.67 -12.21 0.65
CA CYS A 102 -10.10 -11.44 -0.46
C CYS A 102 -8.66 -11.88 -0.71
N LEU A 103 -8.30 -12.19 -1.96
CA LEU A 103 -6.93 -12.41 -2.38
C LEU A 103 -6.52 -11.35 -3.40
N THR A 104 -5.56 -10.50 -3.02
CA THR A 104 -5.07 -9.41 -3.88
C THR A 104 -3.57 -9.19 -3.75
N LEU A 105 -2.86 -9.36 -4.86
CA LEU A 105 -1.43 -9.03 -4.94
C LEU A 105 -1.19 -7.59 -5.42
N GLY A 106 -2.25 -6.77 -5.53
CA GLY A 106 -2.17 -5.36 -5.91
C GLY A 106 -1.81 -5.13 -7.38
N VAL A 107 -2.08 -3.91 -7.87
CA VAL A 107 -1.77 -3.51 -9.25
C VAL A 107 -0.25 -3.35 -9.43
N THR A 108 0.44 -2.79 -8.43
CA THR A 108 1.88 -2.54 -8.45
C THR A 108 2.69 -3.82 -8.58
N THR A 109 2.36 -4.88 -7.83
CA THR A 109 3.10 -6.15 -7.92
C THR A 109 2.96 -6.77 -9.31
N ARG A 110 1.75 -6.71 -9.90
CA ARG A 110 1.48 -7.18 -11.27
C ARG A 110 2.31 -6.47 -12.33
N THR A 111 2.57 -5.17 -12.16
CA THR A 111 3.32 -4.38 -13.13
C THR A 111 4.83 -4.62 -13.06
N PHE A 112 5.37 -4.92 -11.88
CA PHE A 112 6.83 -4.95 -11.66
C PHE A 112 7.43 -6.34 -11.42
N TYR A 113 6.64 -7.36 -11.05
CA TYR A 113 7.15 -8.70 -10.73
C TYR A 113 6.56 -9.76 -11.67
N LYS A 114 7.36 -10.18 -12.66
CA LYS A 114 6.97 -11.14 -13.71
C LYS A 114 6.93 -12.62 -13.28
N ASP A 115 7.50 -12.97 -12.12
CA ASP A 115 7.61 -14.36 -11.63
C ASP A 115 6.53 -14.76 -10.61
N ASP A 116 5.37 -14.09 -10.60
CA ASP A 116 4.36 -14.25 -9.54
C ASP A 116 3.41 -15.45 -9.74
N ASP A 117 3.36 -16.03 -10.94
CA ASP A 117 2.38 -17.06 -11.30
C ASP A 117 2.48 -18.33 -10.44
N ARG A 118 3.71 -18.80 -10.16
CA ARG A 118 3.91 -19.98 -9.28
C ARG A 118 3.45 -19.71 -7.85
N ARG A 119 3.57 -18.46 -7.37
CA ARG A 119 3.12 -18.06 -6.03
C ARG A 119 1.61 -17.99 -5.98
N ILE A 120 0.98 -17.42 -6.99
CA ILE A 120 -0.48 -17.37 -7.13
C ILE A 120 -1.06 -18.78 -7.18
N ALA A 121 -0.53 -19.65 -8.05
CA ALA A 121 -0.97 -21.05 -8.14
C ALA A 121 -0.87 -21.77 -6.79
N ARG A 122 0.22 -21.54 -6.04
CA ARG A 122 0.41 -22.12 -4.72
C ARG A 122 -0.57 -21.57 -3.68
N LEU A 123 -0.87 -20.27 -3.73
CA LEU A 123 -1.87 -19.66 -2.85
C LEU A 123 -3.27 -20.22 -3.14
N LEU A 124 -3.66 -20.29 -4.42
CA LEU A 124 -4.92 -20.89 -4.85
C LEU A 124 -5.04 -22.35 -4.43
N SER A 125 -3.98 -23.15 -4.61
CA SER A 125 -4.00 -24.55 -4.18
C SER A 125 -4.08 -24.71 -2.65
N THR A 126 -3.58 -23.72 -1.89
CA THR A 126 -3.63 -23.76 -0.41
C THR A 126 -5.04 -23.46 0.12
N VAL A 127 -5.81 -22.64 -0.60
CA VAL A 127 -7.19 -22.29 -0.21
C VAL A 127 -8.24 -23.21 -0.81
N ALA A 128 -7.87 -24.09 -1.74
CA ALA A 128 -8.80 -24.96 -2.47
C ALA A 128 -9.65 -25.87 -1.57
N ASP A 129 -9.05 -26.41 -0.50
CA ASP A 129 -9.71 -27.36 0.40
C ASP A 129 -10.40 -26.68 1.59
N LEU A 130 -10.41 -25.34 1.65
CA LEU A 130 -11.06 -24.59 2.71
C LEU A 130 -12.53 -24.34 2.39
N ASP A 131 -13.40 -24.45 3.41
CA ASP A 131 -14.82 -24.10 3.33
C ASP A 131 -15.04 -22.58 3.39
N VAL A 132 -14.53 -21.89 2.36
CA VAL A 132 -14.56 -20.43 2.20
C VAL A 132 -14.88 -20.07 0.76
N GLU A 133 -15.34 -18.84 0.53
CA GLU A 133 -15.40 -18.23 -0.81
C GLU A 133 -14.14 -17.39 -0.97
N VAL A 134 -13.35 -17.62 -2.01
CA VAL A 134 -12.17 -16.80 -2.29
C VAL A 134 -12.47 -15.88 -3.46
N VAL A 135 -12.30 -14.57 -3.26
CA VAL A 135 -12.38 -13.58 -4.34
C VAL A 135 -10.97 -13.15 -4.69
N ALA A 136 -10.45 -13.68 -5.79
CA ALA A 136 -9.10 -13.44 -6.26
C ALA A 136 -9.09 -12.38 -7.36
N THR A 137 -8.33 -11.31 -7.14
CA THR A 137 -8.15 -10.27 -8.17
C THR A 137 -6.95 -10.66 -9.06
N LEU A 138 -7.21 -11.17 -10.26
CA LEU A 138 -6.23 -11.70 -11.22
C LEU A 138 -6.57 -11.20 -12.63
N ASN A 139 -5.56 -10.75 -13.41
CA ASN A 139 -5.78 -10.33 -14.80
C ASN A 139 -5.78 -11.54 -15.77
N ALA A 140 -6.10 -11.30 -17.04
CA ALA A 140 -6.16 -12.36 -18.05
C ALA A 140 -4.82 -13.12 -18.20
N GLU A 141 -3.69 -12.40 -18.26
CA GLU A 141 -2.35 -12.99 -18.41
C GLU A 141 -2.02 -13.96 -17.27
N GLN A 142 -2.35 -13.59 -16.02
CA GLN A 142 -2.16 -14.45 -14.85
C GLN A 142 -3.04 -15.70 -14.94
N LEU A 143 -4.28 -15.56 -15.42
CA LEU A 143 -5.21 -16.68 -15.56
C LEU A 143 -4.78 -17.65 -16.67
N ASP A 144 -4.27 -17.15 -17.79
CA ASP A 144 -3.79 -17.96 -18.92
C ASP A 144 -2.63 -18.88 -18.52
N ASN A 145 -1.82 -18.46 -17.55
CA ASN A 145 -0.70 -19.25 -17.02
C ASN A 145 -1.09 -20.16 -15.85
N MET A 146 -2.34 -20.14 -15.38
CA MET A 146 -2.78 -21.01 -14.29
C MET A 146 -3.17 -22.41 -14.81
N PRO A 147 -2.71 -23.49 -14.15
CA PRO A 147 -3.07 -24.85 -14.55
C PRO A 147 -4.56 -25.17 -14.30
N SER A 148 -5.13 -24.63 -13.22
CA SER A 148 -6.56 -24.73 -12.88
C SER A 148 -6.94 -23.68 -11.83
N ILE A 149 -8.24 -23.38 -11.76
CA ILE A 149 -8.82 -22.51 -10.72
C ILE A 149 -9.72 -23.40 -9.85
N PRO A 150 -9.53 -23.43 -8.52
CA PRO A 150 -10.42 -24.18 -7.63
C PRO A 150 -11.87 -23.70 -7.67
N ASP A 151 -12.83 -24.61 -7.46
CA ASP A 151 -14.27 -24.31 -7.52
C ASP A 151 -14.74 -23.27 -6.49
N ASN A 152 -14.02 -23.11 -5.38
CA ASN A 152 -14.31 -22.13 -4.35
C ASN A 152 -13.71 -20.74 -4.63
N VAL A 153 -13.04 -20.55 -5.78
CA VAL A 153 -12.38 -19.30 -6.16
C VAL A 153 -13.16 -18.60 -7.28
N ARG A 154 -13.60 -17.37 -7.00
CA ARG A 154 -14.11 -16.42 -7.99
C ARG A 154 -12.98 -15.48 -8.42
N THR A 155 -12.69 -15.39 -9.70
CA THR A 155 -11.67 -14.49 -10.24
C THR A 155 -12.29 -13.24 -10.87
N LEU A 156 -11.63 -12.10 -10.65
CA LEU A 156 -12.00 -10.80 -11.22
C LEU A 156 -10.74 -10.05 -11.63
N SER A 157 -10.76 -9.32 -12.74
CA SER A 157 -9.62 -8.47 -13.12
C SER A 157 -9.37 -7.37 -12.09
N TYR A 158 -10.47 -6.81 -11.57
CA TYR A 158 -10.49 -5.74 -10.59
C TYR A 158 -11.79 -5.72 -9.79
N VAL A 159 -11.72 -5.26 -8.55
CA VAL A 159 -12.86 -4.85 -7.71
C VAL A 159 -12.33 -3.85 -6.67
N PRO A 160 -13.02 -2.71 -6.44
CA PRO A 160 -12.61 -1.77 -5.40
C PRO A 160 -12.60 -2.45 -4.02
N LEU A 161 -11.46 -2.40 -3.33
CA LEU A 161 -11.31 -3.08 -2.04
C LEU A 161 -12.25 -2.52 -0.98
N ASN A 162 -12.54 -1.22 -1.01
CA ASN A 162 -13.55 -0.60 -0.14
C ASN A 162 -14.98 -1.15 -0.35
N GLN A 163 -15.28 -1.80 -1.48
CA GLN A 163 -16.56 -2.48 -1.72
C GLN A 163 -16.50 -3.97 -1.30
N LEU A 164 -15.38 -4.65 -1.57
CA LEU A 164 -15.22 -6.08 -1.26
C LEU A 164 -14.99 -6.33 0.24
N LEU A 165 -14.03 -5.63 0.84
CA LEU A 165 -13.52 -5.88 2.19
C LEU A 165 -14.60 -5.85 3.29
N PRO A 166 -15.64 -4.99 3.26
CA PRO A 166 -16.70 -5.01 4.26
C PRO A 166 -17.45 -6.34 4.37
N SER A 167 -17.39 -7.18 3.33
CA SER A 167 -18.02 -8.51 3.29
C SER A 167 -17.03 -9.66 3.58
N CYS A 168 -15.74 -9.37 3.72
CA CYS A 168 -14.70 -10.38 3.91
C CYS A 168 -14.45 -10.68 5.39
N SER A 169 -14.21 -11.96 5.68
CA SER A 169 -13.70 -12.41 6.98
C SER A 169 -12.19 -12.28 7.09
N ALA A 170 -11.47 -12.30 5.95
CA ALA A 170 -10.02 -12.15 5.91
C ALA A 170 -9.54 -11.60 4.55
N ILE A 171 -8.30 -11.11 4.52
CA ILE A 171 -7.60 -10.71 3.31
C ILE A 171 -6.19 -11.32 3.26
N ILE A 172 -5.79 -11.78 2.08
CA ILE A 172 -4.44 -12.19 1.73
C ILE A 172 -3.89 -11.15 0.76
N HIS A 173 -2.84 -10.45 1.16
CA HIS A 173 -2.25 -9.39 0.35
C HIS A 173 -0.73 -9.25 0.53
N HIS A 174 -0.12 -8.47 -0.37
CA HIS A 174 1.32 -8.23 -0.46
C HIS A 174 1.82 -7.06 0.41
N GLY A 175 0.96 -6.41 1.21
CA GLY A 175 1.34 -5.29 2.08
C GLY A 175 1.35 -3.91 1.43
N GLY A 176 0.80 -3.75 0.21
CA GLY A 176 0.71 -2.44 -0.44
C GLY A 176 -0.14 -1.45 0.35
N ALA A 177 0.25 -0.18 0.35
CA ALA A 177 -0.36 0.87 1.19
C ALA A 177 -1.86 1.14 0.97
N GLY A 178 -2.39 0.79 -0.20
CA GLY A 178 -3.82 0.92 -0.53
C GLY A 178 -4.67 -0.30 -0.20
N THR A 179 -4.07 -1.33 0.41
CA THR A 179 -4.73 -2.59 0.81
C THR A 179 -4.91 -2.63 2.33
#